data_AF-A0A3P7E2Q1-F1
#
_entry.id   AF-A0A3P7E2Q1-F1
#
_cell.length_a   1.000
_cell.length_b   1.000
_cell.length_c   1.000
_cell.angle_alpha   90.00
_cell.angle_beta   90.00
_cell.angle_gamma   90.00
#
_symmetry.space_group_name_H-M   'P 1'
#
loop_
_entity.id
_entity.type
_entity.pdbx_description
1 polymer ?
#
loop_
_entity_poly.entity_id
_entity_poly.type
_entity_poly.pdbx_seq_one_letter_code
_entity_poly.pdbx_strand_id
1 'polypeptide(L)'
;MKTFWKGEISDHRGNVYALGWYKIDGDDQKYGGLSDTWPRKGVFLHTGTAVGASSVLLIKPDHNFAATDGTCVAILTNLHECGELTQLAMEIVEIFGSATSIETS
;
A
#
# COMPACT_ATOMS: atom_id res chain seq x y z
N MET A 1 -29.97 -4.37 14.46
CA MET A 1 -29.66 -3.20 13.63
C MET A 1 -29.30 -3.73 12.24
N LYS A 2 -30.06 -3.41 11.19
CA LYS A 2 -29.70 -3.79 9.81
C LYS A 2 -28.70 -2.75 9.29
N THR A 3 -27.52 -3.18 8.87
CA THR A 3 -26.52 -2.30 8.24
C THR A 3 -27.02 -1.91 6.85
N PHE A 4 -27.36 -0.64 6.65
CA PHE A 4 -27.87 -0.13 5.35
C PHE A 4 -26.77 0.04 4.30
N TRP A 5 -25.55 0.36 4.75
CA TRP A 5 -24.40 0.61 3.89
C TRP A 5 -23.14 0.02 4.53
N LYS A 6 -22.37 -0.76 3.77
CA LYS A 6 -21.17 -1.47 4.29
C LYS A 6 -19.93 -0.57 4.35
N GLY A 7 -19.89 0.49 3.55
CA GLY A 7 -18.75 1.42 3.52
C GLY A 7 -17.50 0.91 2.81
N GLU A 8 -17.60 -0.21 2.12
CA GLU A 8 -16.51 -0.84 1.39
C GLU A 8 -16.98 -1.35 0.03
N ILE A 9 -16.09 -1.31 -0.96
CA ILE A 9 -16.24 -1.90 -2.28
C ILE A 9 -15.02 -2.78 -2.52
N SER A 10 -15.23 -4.04 -2.88
CA SER A 10 -14.14 -4.96 -3.23
C SER A 10 -14.12 -5.23 -4.73
N ASP A 11 -12.93 -5.30 -5.33
CA ASP A 11 -12.77 -5.76 -6.70
C ASP A 11 -12.68 -7.30 -6.79
N HIS A 12 -12.64 -7.83 -8.01
CA HIS A 12 -12.51 -9.26 -8.28
C HIS A 12 -11.15 -9.85 -7.86
N ARG A 13 -10.17 -9.00 -7.50
CA ARG A 13 -8.84 -9.40 -7.05
C ARG A 13 -8.70 -9.36 -5.53
N GLY A 14 -9.76 -9.00 -4.81
CA GLY A 14 -9.76 -8.87 -3.35
C GLY A 14 -9.24 -7.54 -2.83
N ASN A 15 -8.97 -6.56 -3.70
CA ASN A 15 -8.63 -5.21 -3.23
C ASN A 15 -9.88 -4.54 -2.69
N VAL A 16 -9.74 -3.78 -1.59
CA VAL A 16 -10.87 -3.17 -0.88
C VAL A 16 -10.71 -1.66 -0.88
N TYR A 17 -11.71 -0.93 -1.37
CA TYR A 17 -11.80 0.51 -1.21
C TYR A 17 -12.82 0.84 -0.11
N ALA A 18 -12.40 1.55 0.95
CA ALA A 18 -13.25 1.91 2.07
C ALA A 18 -12.77 3.20 2.75
N LEU A 19 -13.71 4.07 3.14
CA LEU A 19 -13.44 5.29 3.90
C LEU A 19 -12.32 6.19 3.31
N GLY A 20 -12.21 6.24 1.98
CA GLY A 20 -11.18 6.99 1.25
C GLY A 20 -9.89 6.20 0.97
N TRP A 21 -9.71 5.04 1.57
CA TRP A 21 -8.50 4.22 1.42
C TRP A 21 -8.71 3.08 0.45
N TYR A 22 -7.66 2.77 -0.31
CA TYR A 22 -7.55 1.53 -1.06
C TYR A 22 -6.62 0.57 -0.35
N LYS A 23 -7.08 -0.65 -0.11
CA LYS A 23 -6.32 -1.72 0.55
C LYS A 23 -6.02 -2.80 -0.47
N ILE A 24 -4.75 -3.17 -0.60
CA ILE A 24 -4.32 -4.34 -1.37
C ILE A 24 -4.35 -5.54 -0.42
N ASP A 25 -5.40 -6.34 -0.51
CA ASP A 25 -5.63 -7.51 0.36
C ASP A 25 -5.73 -8.84 -0.41
N GLY A 26 -5.52 -8.79 -1.73
CA GLY A 26 -5.50 -9.96 -2.59
C GLY A 26 -4.34 -10.91 -2.30
N ASP A 27 -4.42 -12.12 -2.89
CA ASP A 27 -3.39 -13.15 -2.77
C ASP A 27 -1.99 -12.59 -3.03
N ASP A 28 -1.01 -13.06 -2.24
CA ASP A 28 0.39 -12.63 -2.29
C ASP A 28 0.89 -12.59 -3.74
N GLN A 29 0.99 -11.39 -4.31
CA GLN A 29 1.85 -11.21 -5.47
C GLN A 29 3.28 -11.29 -4.97
N LYS A 30 3.79 -12.52 -4.81
CA LYS A 30 5.21 -12.79 -4.55
C LYS A 30 6.01 -12.32 -5.76
N TYR A 31 6.44 -11.07 -5.71
CA TYR A 31 7.24 -10.48 -6.77
C TYR A 31 8.64 -11.07 -6.69
N GLY A 32 9.08 -11.80 -7.72
CA GLY A 32 10.42 -12.42 -7.76
C GLY A 32 10.48 -13.92 -7.46
N GLY A 33 9.36 -14.58 -7.15
CA GLY A 33 9.28 -16.06 -7.11
C GLY A 33 10.05 -16.78 -5.98
N LEU A 34 10.71 -16.04 -5.08
CA LEU A 34 11.40 -16.62 -3.92
C LEU A 34 10.51 -16.58 -2.66
N SER A 35 10.78 -17.48 -1.72
CA SER A 35 9.98 -17.62 -0.49
C SER A 35 10.12 -16.45 0.48
N ASP A 36 11.22 -15.70 0.37
CA ASP A 36 11.60 -14.53 1.15
C ASP A 36 11.19 -13.20 0.49
N THR A 37 10.42 -13.26 -0.61
CA THR A 37 9.96 -12.06 -1.29
C THR A 37 9.00 -11.25 -0.43
N TRP A 38 9.19 -9.94 -0.44
CA TRP A 38 8.34 -9.01 0.31
C TRP A 38 6.89 -9.08 -0.21
N PRO A 39 5.91 -9.34 0.66
CA PRO A 39 4.53 -9.51 0.22
C PRO A 39 3.85 -8.15 -0.02
N ARG A 40 3.44 -7.90 -1.28
CA ARG A 40 2.70 -6.68 -1.71
C ARG A 40 1.26 -6.56 -1.17
N LYS A 41 0.92 -7.24 -0.07
CA LYS A 41 -0.41 -7.23 0.57
C LYS A 41 -0.40 -6.46 1.90
N GLY A 42 -1.59 -6.16 2.40
CA GLY A 42 -1.76 -5.44 3.67
C GLY A 42 -1.30 -3.99 3.60
N VAL A 43 -1.24 -3.42 2.38
CA VAL A 43 -0.90 -2.03 2.13
C VAL A 43 -2.19 -1.22 2.05
N PHE A 44 -2.19 -0.04 2.68
CA PHE A 44 -3.22 0.98 2.56
C PHE A 44 -2.67 2.14 1.74
N LEU A 45 -3.40 2.56 0.72
CA LEU A 45 -2.97 3.63 -0.19
C LEU A 45 -4.08 4.61 -0.50
N HIS A 46 -3.69 5.85 -0.78
CA HIS A 46 -4.53 6.89 -1.33
C HIS A 46 -3.72 7.67 -2.37
N THR A 47 -4.28 7.86 -3.57
CA THR A 47 -3.68 8.68 -4.62
C THR A 47 -4.37 10.04 -4.67
N GLY A 48 -3.61 11.10 -4.94
CA GLY A 48 -4.13 12.45 -5.11
C GLY A 48 -3.78 12.97 -6.50
N THR A 49 -4.74 13.64 -7.13
CA THR A 49 -4.52 14.29 -8.43
C THR A 49 -5.12 15.68 -8.39
N ALA A 50 -4.32 16.67 -8.76
CA ALA A 50 -4.73 18.05 -8.93
C ALA A 50 -4.07 18.61 -10.20
N VAL A 51 -4.56 19.74 -10.69
CA VAL A 51 -3.96 20.39 -11.86
C VAL A 51 -2.51 20.77 -11.52
N GLY A 52 -1.56 20.16 -12.23
CA GLY A 52 -0.13 20.38 -12.01
C GLY A 52 0.46 19.67 -10.79
N ALA A 53 -0.25 18.72 -10.18
CA ALA A 53 0.30 17.95 -9.06
C ALA A 53 -0.28 16.53 -8.99
N SER A 54 0.55 15.58 -8.53
CA SER A 54 0.14 14.21 -8.23
C SER A 54 0.76 13.78 -6.91
N SER A 55 0.07 12.91 -6.17
CA SER A 55 0.58 12.38 -4.92
C SER A 55 0.16 10.94 -4.68
N VAL A 56 0.94 10.26 -3.85
CA VAL A 56 0.63 8.95 -3.29
C VAL A 56 0.97 8.97 -1.81
N LEU A 57 0.04 8.51 -0.99
CA LEU A 57 0.28 8.11 0.39
C LEU A 57 0.08 6.61 0.49
N LEU A 58 1.09 5.91 1.01
CA LEU A 58 1.11 4.47 1.14
C LEU A 58 1.60 4.07 2.53
N ILE A 59 0.82 3.25 3.22
CA ILE A 59 1.08 2.79 4.58
C ILE A 59 1.10 1.26 4.57
N LYS A 60 2.21 0.69 5.01
CA LYS A 60 2.36 -0.74 5.30
C LYS A 60 2.58 -0.93 6.80
N PRO A 61 1.54 -1.32 7.56
CA PRO A 61 1.73 -1.79 8.92
C PRO A 61 2.58 -3.06 8.97
N ASP A 62 3.27 -3.28 10.08
CA ASP A 62 3.94 -4.55 10.34
C ASP A 62 2.92 -5.71 10.44
N HIS A 63 3.38 -6.91 10.09
CA HIS A 63 2.60 -8.12 9.85
C HIS A 63 1.73 -8.57 11.02
N ASN A 64 2.05 -8.14 12.24
CA ASN A 64 1.33 -8.57 13.43
C ASN A 64 0.34 -7.54 13.98
N PHE A 65 0.26 -6.32 13.42
CA PHE A 65 -0.51 -5.19 13.99
C PHE A 65 -0.30 -4.99 15.51
N ALA A 66 0.80 -5.55 16.05
CA ALA A 66 1.05 -5.68 17.47
C ALA A 66 1.91 -4.53 17.99
N ALA A 67 2.71 -3.94 17.11
CA ALA A 67 3.48 -2.73 17.34
C ALA A 67 2.92 -1.59 16.49
N THR A 68 3.26 -0.36 16.86
CA THR A 68 2.99 0.85 16.05
C THR A 68 3.96 1.02 14.88
N ASP A 69 4.71 -0.04 14.56
CA ASP A 69 5.77 -0.03 13.57
C ASP A 69 5.23 -0.38 12.19
N GLY A 70 5.89 0.17 11.17
CA GLY A 70 5.52 0.00 9.78
C GLY A 70 6.19 1.05 8.91
N THR A 71 5.98 0.94 7.60
CA THR A 71 6.54 1.86 6.63
C THR A 71 5.46 2.78 6.10
N CYS A 72 5.71 4.09 6.15
CA CYS A 72 4.88 5.11 5.53
C CYS A 72 5.68 5.79 4.42
N VAL A 73 5.13 5.80 3.21
CA VAL A 73 5.71 6.47 2.04
C VAL A 73 4.73 7.51 1.55
N ALA A 74 5.18 8.76 1.51
CA ALA A 74 4.45 9.88 0.94
C ALA A 74 5.27 10.47 -0.20
N ILE A 75 4.69 10.52 -1.40
CA ILE A 75 5.32 11.12 -2.58
C ILE A 75 4.41 12.24 -3.08
N LEU A 76 5.01 13.40 -3.32
CA LEU A 76 4.35 14.55 -3.93
C LEU A 76 5.19 15.03 -5.11
N THR A 77 4.55 15.29 -6.23
CA THR A 77 5.20 15.81 -7.44
C THR A 77 4.40 16.98 -8.02
N ASN A 78 5.10 17.91 -8.67
CA ASN A 78 4.55 19.05 -9.40
C ASN A 78 4.23 18.71 -10.88
N LEU A 79 3.99 17.43 -11.16
CA LEU A 79 3.55 16.93 -12.46
C LEU A 79 2.14 16.36 -12.34
N HIS A 80 1.30 16.68 -13.33
CA HIS A 80 -0.03 16.11 -13.47
C HIS A 80 0.06 14.71 -14.10
N GLU A 81 -0.88 13.82 -13.78
CA GLU A 81 -1.05 12.49 -14.38
C GLU A 81 0.20 11.59 -14.30
N CYS A 82 0.90 11.62 -13.17
CA CYS A 82 2.05 10.74 -12.95
C CYS A 82 1.58 9.35 -12.50
N GLY A 83 1.22 8.48 -13.46
CA GLY A 83 0.68 7.13 -13.20
C GLY A 83 1.63 6.20 -12.43
N GLU A 84 2.94 6.41 -12.58
CA GLU A 84 3.98 5.54 -12.00
C GLU A 84 4.24 5.77 -10.51
N LEU A 85 3.64 6.80 -9.89
CA LEU A 85 3.90 7.12 -8.48
C LEU A 85 3.51 5.99 -7.53
N THR A 86 2.44 5.25 -7.84
CA THR A 86 1.98 4.15 -6.99
C THR A 86 3.00 3.00 -7.01
N GLN A 87 3.57 2.71 -8.18
CA GLN A 87 4.62 1.71 -8.31
C GLN A 87 5.89 2.14 -7.58
N LEU A 88 6.31 3.40 -7.75
CA LEU A 88 7.46 3.94 -7.02
C LEU A 88 7.27 3.86 -5.50
N ALA A 89 6.07 4.17 -4.99
CA ALA A 89 5.78 4.06 -3.56
C ALA A 89 5.88 2.62 -3.04
N MET A 90 5.43 1.63 -3.83
CA MET A 90 5.57 0.21 -3.52
C MET A 90 7.05 -0.22 -3.47
N GLU A 91 7.84 0.17 -4.47
CA GLU A 91 9.27 -0.14 -4.53
C GLU A 91 10.04 0.47 -3.36
N ILE A 92 9.73 1.72 -2.98
CA ILE A 92 10.33 2.36 -1.79
C ILE A 92 9.96 1.59 -0.52
N VAL A 93 8.69 1.21 -0.35
CA VAL A 93 8.27 0.40 0.81
C VAL A 93 9.00 -0.95 0.85
N GLU A 94 9.22 -1.60 -0.28
CA GLU A 94 9.95 -2.86 -0.37
C GLU A 94 11.40 -2.73 0.11
N ILE A 95 12.08 -1.65 -0.26
CA ILE A 95 13.44 -1.36 0.18
C ILE A 95 13.49 -1.25 1.71
N PHE A 96 12.57 -0.48 2.31
CA PHE A 96 12.57 -0.27 3.76
C PHE A 96 12.03 -1.48 4.55
N GLY A 97 11.09 -2.23 3.99
CA GLY A 97 10.58 -3.46 4.62
C GLY A 97 11.63 -4.58 4.66
N SER A 98 12.50 -4.65 3.65
CA SER A 98 13.59 -5.62 3.59
C SER A 98 14.75 -5.25 4.53
N ALA A 99 14.98 -3.95 4.77
CA ALA A 99 16.04 -3.48 5.67
C ALA A 99 15.79 -3.91 7.13
N THR A 100 14.53 -3.86 7.59
CA THR A 100 14.16 -4.27 8.95
C THR A 100 14.40 -5.75 9.26
N SER A 101 14.40 -6.64 8.26
CA SER A 101 14.70 -8.07 8.48
C SER A 101 16.20 -8.37 8.64
N ILE A 102 17.08 -7.50 8.17
CA ILE A 102 18.53 -7.76 8.18
C ILE A 102 19.16 -7.40 9.54
N GLU A 103 18.58 -6.47 10.29
CA GLU A 103 19.15 -6.01 11.57
C GLU A 103 18.77 -6.89 12.78
N THR A 104 17.93 -7.92 12.59
CA THR A 104 17.42 -8.76 13.69
C THR A 104 17.80 -10.25 13.60
N SER A 105 18.73 -10.62 12.72
CA SER A 105 19.35 -11.96 12.66
C SER A 105 20.78 -11.95 13.19
#